data_AF-A0A3N4VAT4-F1
#
_entry.id   AF-A0A3N4VAT4-F1
#
_cell.length_a   1.000
_cell.length_b   1.000
_cell.length_c   1.000
_cell.angle_alpha   90.00
_cell.angle_beta   90.00
_cell.angle_gamma   90.00
#
_symmetry.space_group_name_H-M   'P 1'
#
loop_
_entity.id
_entity.type
_entity.pdbx_description
1 polymer ?
#
loop_
_entity_poly.entity_id
_entity_poly.type
_entity_poly.pdbx_seq_one_letter_code
_entity_poly.pdbx_strand_id
1 'polypeptide(L)'
;MNTDMQPATSAAIRAELTAIGTRGSGLQRRQRRARVTASLIGVAAIAITTSAAALVAANTPGSTVTDDLGATTTVTRTGPALVDIGQAPPLANAVIVDITCLSTSGNVMFDTLGGTQSGVSCGIADPGDHMRISDAELPANGTTILSVDASPQAKWRAVFHYATSTTSDWGVNANGQTFGVENYRGHPDLVRARADNGQWGYVFWKESVKAEQPATVNVYKADGHTLVGRQSASTATAPAIPFYQGLADDINSVTTPTPTR
;
A
#
# COMPACT_ATOMS: atom_id res chain seq x y z
N MET A 1 -38.04 -27.92 13.91
CA MET A 1 -38.05 -27.77 12.44
C MET A 1 -36.70 -28.25 11.94
N ASN A 2 -36.62 -29.50 11.47
CA ASN A 2 -35.38 -30.08 10.93
C ASN A 2 -35.29 -29.75 9.44
N THR A 3 -34.20 -29.11 9.03
CA THR A 3 -33.88 -28.92 7.61
C THR A 3 -32.99 -30.08 7.17
N ASP A 4 -33.59 -31.25 6.96
CA ASP A 4 -32.86 -32.37 6.39
C ASP A 4 -32.56 -32.08 4.91
N MET A 5 -31.28 -31.86 4.63
CA MET A 5 -30.76 -31.65 3.28
C MET A 5 -31.03 -32.93 2.46
N GLN A 6 -31.75 -32.80 1.35
CA GLN A 6 -32.17 -33.96 0.55
C GLN A 6 -30.96 -34.83 0.15
N PRO A 7 -31.03 -36.16 0.31
CA PRO A 7 -29.89 -37.06 0.14
C PRO A 7 -29.32 -37.08 -1.29
N ALA A 8 -30.12 -36.74 -2.29
CA ALA A 8 -29.67 -36.61 -3.68
C ALA A 8 -28.73 -35.41 -3.88
N THR A 9 -29.00 -34.29 -3.21
CA THR A 9 -28.15 -33.09 -3.26
C THR A 9 -26.82 -33.29 -2.54
N SER A 10 -26.81 -34.00 -1.40
CA SER A 10 -25.55 -34.30 -0.70
C SER A 10 -24.68 -35.28 -1.47
N ALA A 11 -25.28 -36.26 -2.16
CA ALA A 11 -24.58 -37.18 -3.05
C ALA A 11 -23.97 -36.47 -4.27
N ALA A 12 -24.71 -35.55 -4.90
CA ALA A 12 -24.21 -34.78 -6.03
C ALA A 12 -23.05 -33.84 -5.66
N ILE A 13 -23.11 -33.20 -4.49
CA ILE A 13 -22.03 -32.34 -3.99
C ILE A 13 -20.79 -33.16 -3.64
N ARG A 14 -20.94 -34.32 -2.98
CA ARG A 14 -19.81 -35.21 -2.68
C ARG A 14 -19.18 -35.80 -3.94
N ALA A 15 -19.99 -36.17 -4.93
CA ALA A 15 -19.50 -36.67 -6.21
C ALA A 15 -18.73 -35.60 -7.00
N GLU A 16 -19.11 -34.32 -6.90
CA GLU A 16 -18.32 -33.25 -7.52
C GLU A 16 -17.06 -32.93 -6.71
N LEU A 17 -17.11 -32.92 -5.38
CA LEU A 17 -15.92 -32.68 -4.55
C LEU A 17 -14.83 -33.73 -4.77
N THR A 18 -15.19 -34.99 -5.01
CA THR A 18 -14.23 -36.05 -5.37
C THR A 18 -13.75 -35.98 -6.82
N ALA A 19 -14.51 -35.34 -7.71
CA ALA A 19 -14.14 -35.17 -9.11
C ALA A 19 -13.27 -33.93 -9.38
N ILE A 20 -13.19 -32.97 -8.44
CA ILE A 20 -12.31 -31.79 -8.54
C ILE A 20 -10.86 -32.25 -8.69
N GLY A 21 -10.21 -31.82 -9.78
CA GLY A 21 -8.85 -32.23 -10.15
C GLY A 21 -8.79 -33.37 -11.18
N THR A 22 -9.93 -33.97 -11.53
CA THR A 22 -10.04 -34.97 -12.61
C THR A 22 -10.81 -34.43 -13.82
N ARG A 23 -10.75 -35.14 -14.96
CA ARG A 23 -11.51 -34.76 -16.18
C ARG A 23 -13.04 -34.88 -16.03
N GLY A 24 -13.53 -35.46 -14.93
CA GLY A 24 -14.94 -35.71 -14.68
C GLY A 24 -15.73 -34.53 -14.10
N SER A 25 -15.06 -33.46 -13.62
CA SER A 25 -15.77 -32.36 -12.96
C SER A 25 -16.53 -31.45 -13.93
N GLY A 26 -17.84 -31.29 -13.71
CA GLY A 26 -18.71 -30.40 -14.46
C GLY A 26 -18.42 -28.91 -14.22
N LEU A 27 -17.98 -28.56 -13.00
CA LEU A 27 -17.63 -27.19 -12.59
C LEU A 27 -16.41 -26.66 -13.34
N GLN A 28 -15.33 -27.45 -13.42
CA GLN A 28 -14.14 -27.06 -14.18
C GLN A 28 -14.44 -26.95 -15.68
N ARG A 29 -15.33 -27.79 -16.23
CA ARG A 29 -15.74 -27.73 -17.62
C ARG A 29 -16.49 -26.42 -17.94
N ARG A 30 -17.38 -25.97 -17.04
CA ARG A 30 -18.06 -24.68 -17.16
C ARG A 30 -17.11 -23.49 -17.01
N GLN A 31 -16.18 -23.53 -16.06
CA GLN A 31 -15.18 -22.47 -15.89
C GLN A 31 -14.22 -22.36 -17.08
N ARG A 32 -13.79 -23.50 -17.65
CA ARG A 32 -12.95 -23.50 -18.87
C ARG A 32 -13.71 -22.94 -20.07
N ARG A 33 -14.99 -23.31 -20.25
CA ARG A 33 -15.83 -22.74 -21.33
C ARG A 33 -16.05 -21.24 -21.15
N ALA A 34 -16.26 -20.76 -19.92
CA ALA A 34 -16.39 -19.33 -19.63
C ALA A 34 -15.12 -18.54 -19.96
N ARG A 35 -13.93 -19.14 -19.73
CA ARG A 35 -12.63 -18.52 -20.06
C ARG A 35 -12.34 -18.49 -21.57
N VAL A 36 -12.78 -19.49 -22.34
CA VAL A 36 -12.54 -19.55 -23.80
C VAL A 36 -13.36 -18.50 -24.57
N THR A 37 -14.53 -18.10 -24.07
CA THR A 37 -15.34 -17.01 -24.68
C THR A 37 -14.76 -15.61 -24.47
N ALA A 38 -13.78 -15.42 -23.58
CA ALA A 38 -13.23 -14.10 -23.26
C ALA A 38 -11.93 -13.76 -24.01
N SER A 39 -11.46 -14.60 -24.95
CA SER A 39 -10.09 -14.52 -25.49
C SER A 39 -9.99 -14.31 -27.01
N LEU A 40 -11.01 -13.73 -27.66
CA LEU A 40 -10.98 -13.53 -29.12
C LEU A 40 -11.36 -12.12 -29.62
N ILE A 41 -11.17 -11.07 -28.80
CA ILE A 41 -11.19 -9.69 -29.32
C ILE A 41 -10.06 -8.88 -28.66
N GLY A 42 -9.13 -8.38 -29.49
CA GLY A 42 -8.41 -7.14 -29.18
C GLY A 42 -6.91 -7.25 -28.92
N VAL A 43 -6.12 -7.52 -29.96
CA VAL A 43 -4.80 -6.89 -30.09
C VAL A 43 -5.04 -5.42 -30.45
N ALA A 44 -4.27 -4.51 -29.84
CA ALA A 44 -4.23 -3.05 -30.02
C ALA A 44 -5.20 -2.21 -29.15
N ALA A 45 -4.77 -1.93 -27.91
CA ALA A 45 -4.60 -0.58 -27.34
C ALA A 45 -4.29 -0.77 -25.85
N ILE A 46 -3.21 -0.17 -25.35
CA ILE A 46 -2.99 0.03 -23.92
C ILE A 46 -4.01 1.10 -23.50
N ALA A 47 -5.26 0.69 -23.34
CA ALA A 47 -6.26 1.48 -22.67
C ALA A 47 -6.05 1.23 -21.18
N ILE A 48 -5.58 2.25 -20.48
CA ILE A 48 -5.53 2.29 -19.02
C ILE A 48 -6.97 2.07 -18.55
N THR A 49 -7.33 0.83 -18.22
CA THR A 49 -8.57 0.55 -17.52
C THR A 49 -8.36 1.01 -16.09
N THR A 50 -8.49 2.32 -15.85
CA THR A 50 -8.68 2.84 -14.50
C THR A 50 -9.97 2.21 -14.01
N SER A 51 -9.85 1.15 -13.21
CA SER A 51 -10.99 0.56 -12.54
C SER A 51 -11.73 1.66 -11.79
N ALA A 52 -13.05 1.57 -11.64
CA ALA A 52 -13.83 2.60 -10.94
C ALA A 52 -13.28 2.93 -9.53
N ALA A 53 -12.59 1.99 -8.89
CA ALA A 53 -11.86 2.21 -7.64
C ALA A 53 -10.73 3.25 -7.77
N ALA A 54 -9.97 3.26 -8.87
CA ALA A 54 -8.92 4.24 -9.13
C ALA A 54 -9.49 5.66 -9.34
N LEU A 55 -10.63 5.79 -10.03
CA LEU A 55 -11.30 7.10 -10.21
C LEU A 55 -11.86 7.67 -8.90
N VAL A 56 -12.34 6.82 -7.99
CA VAL A 56 -12.85 7.27 -6.68
C VAL A 56 -11.70 7.67 -5.75
N ALA A 57 -10.53 7.02 -5.86
CA ALA A 57 -9.33 7.42 -5.10
C ALA A 57 -8.79 8.80 -5.55
N ALA A 58 -8.71 9.05 -6.86
CA ALA A 58 -8.18 10.30 -7.40
C ALA A 58 -9.05 11.55 -7.16
N ASN A 59 -10.35 11.38 -6.93
CA ASN A 59 -11.29 12.47 -6.64
C ASN A 59 -11.53 12.68 -5.14
N THR A 60 -10.76 12.03 -4.28
CA THR A 60 -10.88 12.21 -2.83
C THR A 60 -10.07 13.43 -2.41
N PRO A 61 -10.66 14.41 -1.70
CA PRO A 61 -9.90 15.57 -1.26
C PRO A 61 -8.66 15.17 -0.44
N GLY A 62 -7.56 15.87 -0.64
CA GLY A 62 -6.26 15.52 -0.06
C GLY A 62 -5.51 14.41 -0.78
N SER A 63 -6.07 13.76 -1.80
CA SER A 63 -5.38 12.68 -2.51
C SER A 63 -4.23 13.22 -3.34
N THR A 64 -3.15 12.44 -3.37
CA THR A 64 -2.04 12.63 -4.30
C THR A 64 -2.29 11.82 -5.57
N VAL A 65 -2.19 12.48 -6.72
CA VAL A 65 -2.19 11.84 -8.03
C VAL A 65 -0.79 11.96 -8.60
N THR A 66 -0.27 10.85 -9.13
CA THR A 66 1.04 10.81 -9.77
C THR A 66 0.95 10.32 -11.20
N ASP A 67 1.68 10.99 -12.11
CA ASP A 67 1.83 10.54 -13.49
C ASP A 67 3.31 10.25 -13.76
N ASP A 68 3.58 9.05 -14.29
CA ASP A 68 4.92 8.64 -14.70
C ASP A 68 5.35 9.42 -15.96
N LEU A 69 6.49 10.10 -15.88
CA LEU A 69 7.05 10.89 -16.98
C LEU A 69 8.02 10.07 -17.87
N GLY A 70 8.21 8.79 -17.57
CA GLY A 70 9.11 7.89 -18.26
C GLY A 70 10.58 8.06 -17.86
N ALA A 71 11.45 7.36 -18.58
CA ALA A 71 12.86 7.12 -18.27
C ALA A 71 13.08 6.41 -16.92
N THR A 72 13.61 5.18 -16.99
CA THR A 72 13.81 4.35 -15.81
C THR A 72 15.26 4.08 -15.53
N THR A 73 15.66 4.33 -14.29
CA THR A 73 16.96 3.87 -13.78
C THR A 73 16.72 2.66 -12.90
N THR A 74 17.38 1.55 -13.22
CA THR A 74 17.35 0.35 -12.38
C THR A 74 18.71 0.15 -11.73
N VAL A 75 18.73 -0.07 -10.42
CA VAL A 75 19.95 -0.43 -9.70
C VAL A 75 19.72 -1.58 -8.75
N THR A 76 20.80 -2.31 -8.48
CA THR A 76 20.89 -3.27 -7.38
C THR A 76 22.06 -2.85 -6.50
N ARG A 77 21.83 -2.76 -5.19
CA ARG A 77 22.82 -2.28 -4.21
C ARG A 77 22.72 -3.08 -2.90
N THR A 78 23.72 -2.90 -2.06
CA THR A 78 23.76 -3.38 -0.67
C THR A 78 24.11 -2.19 0.21
N GLY A 79 23.38 -2.00 1.31
CA GLY A 79 23.59 -0.85 2.19
C GLY A 79 23.10 0.48 1.60
N PRO A 80 23.42 1.60 2.28
CA PRO A 80 23.15 2.94 1.77
C PRO A 80 23.80 3.18 0.41
N ALA A 81 23.18 4.01 -0.43
CA ALA A 81 23.73 4.32 -1.74
C ALA A 81 23.39 5.73 -2.21
N LEU A 82 24.27 6.27 -3.03
CA LEU A 82 23.99 7.40 -3.91
C LEU A 82 23.73 6.87 -5.32
N VAL A 83 22.57 7.19 -5.88
CA VAL A 83 22.14 6.66 -7.17
C VAL A 83 21.98 7.81 -8.15
N ASP A 84 22.74 7.76 -9.24
CA ASP A 84 22.53 8.64 -10.38
C ASP A 84 21.29 8.18 -11.15
N ILE A 85 20.21 8.95 -11.08
CA ILE A 85 18.95 8.68 -11.77
C ILE A 85 18.80 9.51 -13.05
N GLY A 86 19.84 10.26 -13.44
CA GLY A 86 19.84 11.12 -14.61
C GLY A 86 19.22 12.51 -14.35
N GLN A 87 19.05 13.28 -15.42
CA GLN A 87 18.49 14.63 -15.35
C GLN A 87 16.96 14.57 -15.26
N ALA A 88 16.39 15.34 -14.33
CA ALA A 88 14.96 15.45 -14.17
C ALA A 88 14.34 16.16 -15.40
N PRO A 89 13.27 15.61 -16.00
CA PRO A 89 12.46 16.33 -16.98
C PRO A 89 11.91 17.63 -16.38
N PRO A 90 11.67 18.70 -17.18
CA PRO A 90 11.22 19.99 -16.66
C PRO A 90 9.91 19.97 -15.85
N LEU A 91 9.05 18.97 -16.06
CA LEU A 91 7.78 18.82 -15.35
C LEU A 91 7.87 17.92 -14.12
N ALA A 92 9.00 17.25 -13.89
CA ALA A 92 9.16 16.36 -12.76
C ALA A 92 9.17 17.16 -11.45
N ASN A 93 8.38 16.70 -10.48
CA ASN A 93 8.38 17.22 -9.11
C ASN A 93 8.39 16.11 -8.05
N ALA A 94 8.49 14.85 -8.47
CA ALA A 94 8.63 13.68 -7.62
C ALA A 94 9.39 12.56 -8.34
N VAL A 95 9.83 11.58 -7.56
CA VAL A 95 10.35 10.30 -8.03
C VAL A 95 9.43 9.20 -7.53
N ILE A 96 9.08 8.31 -8.45
CA ILE A 96 8.45 7.05 -8.14
C ILE A 96 9.56 6.01 -7.94
N VAL A 97 9.46 5.21 -6.88
CA VAL A 97 10.42 4.16 -6.56
C VAL A 97 9.71 2.83 -6.36
N ASP A 98 10.03 1.85 -7.21
CA ASP A 98 9.62 0.47 -7.01
C ASP A 98 10.79 -0.33 -6.42
N ILE A 99 10.63 -0.80 -5.19
CA ILE A 99 11.69 -1.43 -4.40
C ILE A 99 11.39 -2.92 -4.28
N THR A 100 12.43 -3.73 -4.48
CA THR A 100 12.42 -5.18 -4.25
C THR A 100 13.48 -5.52 -3.23
N CYS A 101 13.07 -6.12 -2.11
CA CYS A 101 14.01 -6.66 -1.13
C CYS A 101 14.65 -7.95 -1.67
N LEU A 102 15.98 -8.01 -1.60
CA LEU A 102 16.79 -9.18 -1.97
C LEU A 102 17.48 -9.81 -0.75
N SER A 103 17.42 -9.16 0.41
CA SER A 103 17.76 -9.72 1.72
C SER A 103 16.50 -10.03 2.52
N THR A 104 16.63 -10.82 3.58
CA THR A 104 15.55 -11.16 4.52
C THR A 104 15.59 -10.32 5.80
N SER A 105 16.38 -9.24 5.82
CA SER A 105 16.49 -8.32 6.94
C SER A 105 17.05 -6.96 6.48
N GLY A 106 16.86 -5.96 7.34
CA GLY A 106 17.22 -4.57 7.08
C GLY A 106 16.07 -3.75 6.51
N ASN A 107 16.27 -2.43 6.45
CA ASN A 107 15.31 -1.47 5.93
C ASN A 107 15.90 -0.71 4.74
N VAL A 108 15.04 -0.23 3.85
CA VAL A 108 15.38 0.66 2.74
C VAL A 108 14.35 1.79 2.72
N MET A 109 14.81 3.02 2.88
CA MET A 109 14.03 4.23 3.09
C MET A 109 14.40 5.31 2.06
N PHE A 110 13.42 6.14 1.73
CA PHE A 110 13.54 7.29 0.84
C PHE A 110 12.85 8.48 1.47
N ASP A 111 13.45 9.66 1.30
CA ASP A 111 12.77 10.91 1.60
C ASP A 111 11.60 11.09 0.62
N THR A 112 10.48 11.55 1.16
CA THR A 112 9.22 11.78 0.46
C THR A 112 8.81 13.23 0.61
N LEU A 113 8.02 13.72 -0.35
CA LEU A 113 7.56 15.11 -0.36
C LEU A 113 7.01 15.51 1.02
N GLY A 114 7.45 16.66 1.52
CA GLY A 114 7.08 17.18 2.84
C GLY A 114 8.03 16.77 3.97
N GLY A 115 9.20 16.22 3.65
CA GLY A 115 10.26 15.94 4.62
C GLY A 115 9.99 14.71 5.51
N THR A 116 9.19 13.77 5.04
CA THR A 116 8.96 12.47 5.69
C THR A 116 9.76 11.36 5.03
N GLN A 117 9.88 10.19 5.66
CA GLN A 117 10.50 9.02 5.06
C GLN A 117 9.50 7.87 4.86
N SER A 118 9.57 7.23 3.70
CA SER A 118 8.84 6.01 3.38
C SER A 118 9.78 4.92 2.92
N GLY A 119 9.44 3.66 3.18
CA GLY A 119 10.37 2.58 2.93
C GLY A 119 9.82 1.19 3.28
N VAL A 120 10.63 0.19 2.99
CA VAL A 120 10.31 -1.23 3.22
C VAL A 120 11.22 -1.82 4.28
N SER A 121 10.65 -2.67 5.13
CA SER A 121 11.41 -3.58 5.97
C SER A 121 11.52 -4.96 5.31
N CYS A 122 12.72 -5.33 4.90
CA CYS A 122 12.99 -6.58 4.17
C CYS A 122 12.84 -7.85 5.03
N GLY A 123 12.65 -7.72 6.35
CA GLY A 123 12.34 -8.86 7.22
C GLY A 123 10.85 -9.16 7.36
N ILE A 124 9.99 -8.24 6.92
CA ILE A 124 8.52 -8.38 6.95
C ILE A 124 7.98 -8.65 5.54
N ALA A 125 8.61 -8.07 4.52
CA ALA A 125 8.29 -8.36 3.13
C ALA A 125 8.70 -9.80 2.77
N ASP A 126 7.85 -10.54 2.07
CA ASP A 126 8.26 -11.83 1.53
C ASP A 126 9.34 -11.60 0.44
N PRO A 127 10.33 -12.49 0.30
CA PRO A 127 11.34 -12.35 -0.75
C PRO A 127 10.68 -12.30 -2.15
N GLY A 128 10.82 -11.17 -2.83
CA GLY A 128 10.17 -10.90 -4.12
C GLY A 128 8.95 -9.97 -4.05
N ASP A 129 8.49 -9.60 -2.86
CA ASP A 129 7.51 -8.53 -2.72
C ASP A 129 8.08 -7.19 -3.20
N HIS A 130 7.25 -6.47 -3.94
CA HIS A 130 7.55 -5.16 -4.48
C HIS A 130 6.78 -4.10 -3.69
N MET A 131 7.47 -3.10 -3.19
CA MET A 131 6.86 -1.93 -2.59
C MET A 131 7.04 -0.73 -3.50
N ARG A 132 5.97 0.06 -3.67
CA ARG A 132 6.00 1.29 -4.46
C ARG A 132 5.88 2.51 -3.55
N ILE A 133 6.81 3.44 -3.71
CA ILE A 133 6.74 4.81 -3.20
C ILE A 133 6.39 5.71 -4.38
N SER A 134 5.32 6.47 -4.27
CA SER A 134 4.80 7.27 -5.40
C SER A 134 5.31 8.71 -5.45
N ASP A 135 5.91 9.18 -4.37
CA ASP A 135 6.16 10.58 -4.07
C ASP A 135 7.50 10.80 -3.34
N ALA A 136 8.53 10.03 -3.69
CA ALA A 136 9.89 10.31 -3.23
C ALA A 136 10.36 11.68 -3.73
N GLU A 137 11.20 12.36 -2.96
CA GLU A 137 11.70 13.67 -3.33
C GLU A 137 12.63 13.61 -4.56
N LEU A 138 12.71 14.72 -5.29
CA LEU A 138 13.73 14.87 -6.33
C LEU A 138 15.13 14.92 -5.70
N PRO A 139 16.19 14.57 -6.45
CA PRO A 139 17.56 14.85 -6.04
C PRO A 139 17.75 16.29 -5.57
N ALA A 140 18.41 16.46 -4.44
CA ALA A 140 18.66 17.77 -3.86
C ALA A 140 19.45 18.67 -4.81
N ASN A 141 19.21 19.98 -4.73
CA ASN A 141 19.93 21.03 -5.46
C ASN A 141 19.93 20.86 -7.00
N GLY A 142 18.91 20.21 -7.56
CA GLY A 142 18.80 19.99 -9.01
C GLY A 142 19.89 19.06 -9.57
N THR A 143 20.48 18.22 -8.71
CA THR A 143 21.45 17.21 -9.14
C THR A 143 20.75 16.00 -9.78
N THR A 144 21.52 14.99 -10.17
CA THR A 144 20.98 13.71 -10.64
C THR A 144 21.08 12.61 -9.58
N ILE A 145 21.62 12.93 -8.42
CA ILE A 145 22.00 11.97 -7.40
C ILE A 145 20.93 11.89 -6.31
N LEU A 146 20.23 10.77 -6.26
CA LEU A 146 19.29 10.44 -5.20
C LEU A 146 20.02 9.70 -4.08
N SER A 147 19.81 10.12 -2.83
CA SER A 147 20.28 9.37 -1.66
C SER A 147 19.29 8.27 -1.31
N VAL A 148 19.81 7.10 -0.93
CA VAL A 148 19.04 5.97 -0.44
C VAL A 148 19.57 5.56 0.92
N ASP A 149 18.71 5.71 1.92
CA ASP A 149 19.00 5.28 3.29
C ASP A 149 18.66 3.81 3.43
N ALA A 150 19.64 2.99 3.80
CA ALA A 150 19.40 1.57 3.98
C ALA A 150 20.27 0.97 5.09
N SER A 151 19.82 -0.11 5.71
CA SER A 151 20.67 -0.86 6.64
C SER A 151 21.89 -1.41 5.90
N PRO A 152 23.10 -1.41 6.48
CA PRO A 152 24.34 -1.82 5.80
C PRO A 152 24.29 -3.20 5.10
N GLN A 153 23.52 -4.13 5.66
CA GLN A 153 23.32 -5.50 5.17
C GLN A 153 22.13 -5.67 4.21
N ALA A 154 21.27 -4.66 4.07
CA ALA A 154 20.09 -4.72 3.24
C ALA A 154 20.50 -4.80 1.77
N LYS A 155 20.07 -5.87 1.08
CA LYS A 155 20.25 -6.02 -0.37
C LYS A 155 18.94 -5.67 -1.04
N TRP A 156 19.00 -4.78 -2.02
CA TRP A 156 17.80 -4.27 -2.65
C TRP A 156 18.01 -3.98 -4.12
N ARG A 157 16.94 -4.11 -4.89
CA ARG A 157 16.82 -3.61 -6.26
C ARG A 157 15.76 -2.53 -6.28
N ALA A 158 16.04 -1.40 -6.92
CA ALA A 158 15.07 -0.34 -7.13
C ALA A 158 14.96 0.03 -8.60
N VAL A 159 13.75 0.39 -9.03
CA VAL A 159 13.47 1.05 -10.29
C VAL A 159 12.95 2.45 -9.99
N PHE A 160 13.61 3.46 -10.55
CA PHE A 160 13.31 4.87 -10.37
C PHE A 160 12.66 5.43 -11.62
N HIS A 161 11.60 6.22 -11.45
CA HIS A 161 10.90 6.91 -12.52
C HIS A 161 10.67 8.37 -12.10
N TYR A 162 10.90 9.32 -12.98
CA TYR A 162 10.44 10.69 -12.72
C TYR A 162 8.92 10.77 -12.85
N ALA A 163 8.30 11.60 -12.01
CA ALA A 163 6.86 11.76 -11.99
C ALA A 163 6.45 13.21 -11.78
N THR A 164 5.24 13.54 -12.24
CA THR A 164 4.44 14.61 -11.63
C THR A 164 3.69 14.02 -10.43
N SER A 165 3.59 14.79 -9.37
CA SER A 165 2.86 14.48 -8.14
C SER A 165 2.09 15.73 -7.75
N THR A 166 0.76 15.62 -7.70
CA THR A 166 -0.11 16.71 -7.29
C THR A 166 -1.03 16.23 -6.19
N THR A 167 -0.88 16.83 -5.02
CA THR A 167 -1.78 16.62 -3.88
C THR A 167 -2.84 17.72 -3.88
N SER A 168 -4.11 17.32 -4.00
CA SER A 168 -5.23 18.23 -3.88
C SER A 168 -5.37 18.78 -2.46
N ASP A 169 -6.05 19.91 -2.30
CA ASP A 169 -6.43 20.39 -0.98
C ASP A 169 -7.45 19.44 -0.32
N TRP A 170 -7.49 19.46 1.01
CA TRP A 170 -8.61 18.86 1.73
C TRP A 170 -9.89 19.62 1.46
N GLY A 171 -11.01 18.90 1.51
CA GLY A 171 -12.32 19.53 1.46
C GLY A 171 -12.59 20.23 2.79
N VAL A 172 -13.43 21.27 2.77
CA VAL A 172 -13.89 21.94 3.99
C VAL A 172 -15.41 21.86 4.02
N ASN A 173 -15.98 21.36 5.11
CA ASN A 173 -17.43 21.24 5.25
C ASN A 173 -18.06 22.53 5.81
N ALA A 174 -19.39 22.57 5.92
CA ALA A 174 -20.12 23.75 6.41
C ALA A 174 -19.80 24.14 7.87
N ASN A 175 -19.20 23.23 8.65
CA ASN A 175 -18.74 23.48 10.02
C ASN A 175 -17.30 24.00 10.07
N GLY A 176 -16.66 24.23 8.91
CA GLY A 176 -15.26 24.64 8.81
C GLY A 176 -14.26 23.53 9.07
N GLN A 177 -14.69 22.26 9.13
CA GLN A 177 -13.82 21.11 9.37
C GLN A 177 -13.24 20.60 8.06
N THR A 178 -11.96 20.23 8.09
CA THR A 178 -11.27 19.62 6.95
C THR A 178 -11.62 18.14 6.83
N PHE A 179 -11.82 17.64 5.61
CA PHE A 179 -12.07 16.23 5.34
C PHE A 179 -11.31 15.74 4.12
N GLY A 180 -10.87 14.48 4.14
CA GLY A 180 -10.09 13.91 3.04
C GLY A 180 -9.29 12.67 3.43
N VAL A 181 -8.22 12.44 2.68
CA VAL A 181 -7.16 11.48 3.04
C VAL A 181 -5.97 12.21 3.62
N GLU A 182 -5.26 11.56 4.53
CA GLU A 182 -3.98 12.04 5.05
C GLU A 182 -2.95 12.17 3.92
N ASN A 183 -2.06 13.15 4.04
CA ASN A 183 -0.99 13.40 3.08
C ASN A 183 0.19 14.09 3.79
N TYR A 184 1.21 14.51 3.04
CA TYR A 184 2.40 15.15 3.62
C TYR A 184 2.13 16.45 4.39
N ARG A 185 0.96 17.09 4.20
CA ARG A 185 0.55 18.27 4.97
C ARG A 185 -0.04 17.92 6.34
N GLY A 186 -0.16 16.63 6.65
CA GLY A 186 -0.65 16.09 7.91
C GLY A 186 -1.97 15.34 7.73
N HIS A 187 -2.89 15.55 8.68
CA HIS A 187 -4.17 14.88 8.74
C HIS A 187 -5.34 15.89 8.70
N PRO A 188 -6.41 15.61 7.94
CA PRO A 188 -7.65 16.38 8.05
C PRO A 188 -8.36 16.11 9.39
N ASP A 189 -9.32 16.95 9.76
CA ASP A 189 -10.16 16.72 10.94
C ASP A 189 -10.97 15.41 10.81
N LEU A 190 -11.42 15.11 9.58
CA LEU A 190 -12.14 13.89 9.21
C LEU A 190 -11.36 13.09 8.17
N VAL A 191 -10.87 11.92 8.55
CA VAL A 191 -10.09 11.01 7.69
C VAL A 191 -11.00 9.99 7.04
N ARG A 192 -10.77 9.74 5.75
CA ARG A 192 -11.55 8.79 4.95
C ARG A 192 -11.48 7.38 5.56
N ALA A 193 -12.65 6.79 5.75
CA ALA A 193 -12.83 5.50 6.39
C ALA A 193 -13.88 4.66 5.65
N ARG A 194 -13.80 3.34 5.80
CA ARG A 194 -14.79 2.41 5.24
C ARG A 194 -15.55 1.75 6.38
N ALA A 195 -16.87 1.92 6.39
CA ALA A 195 -17.74 1.29 7.37
C ALA A 195 -17.88 -0.22 7.11
N ASP A 196 -18.31 -0.96 8.13
CA ASP A 196 -18.54 -2.41 8.13
C ASP A 196 -19.62 -2.81 7.10
N ASN A 197 -20.50 -1.88 6.72
CA ASN A 197 -21.48 -2.06 5.64
C ASN A 197 -20.87 -1.88 4.23
N GLY A 198 -19.56 -1.69 4.13
CA GLY A 198 -18.80 -1.53 2.90
C GLY A 198 -18.85 -0.13 2.27
N GLN A 199 -19.61 0.81 2.84
CA GLN A 199 -19.71 2.18 2.35
C GLN A 199 -18.54 3.04 2.83
N TRP A 200 -18.12 3.98 1.98
CA TRP A 200 -17.10 4.97 2.32
C TRP A 200 -17.72 6.18 3.01
N GLY A 201 -17.01 6.71 3.99
CA GLY A 201 -17.31 7.96 4.66
C GLY A 201 -16.05 8.49 5.35
N TYR A 202 -16.20 9.13 6.50
CA TYR A 202 -15.11 9.73 7.24
C TYR A 202 -15.27 9.53 8.75
N VAL A 203 -14.14 9.37 9.44
CA VAL A 203 -14.07 9.31 10.91
C VAL A 203 -13.29 10.53 11.40
N PHE A 204 -13.59 11.04 12.60
CA PHE A 204 -12.75 12.07 13.18
C PHE A 204 -11.35 11.52 13.46
N TRP A 205 -10.32 12.22 12.99
CA TRP A 205 -8.93 11.82 13.20
C TRP A 205 -8.60 11.60 14.70
N LYS A 206 -9.11 12.48 15.56
CA LYS A 206 -8.92 12.36 17.01
C LYS A 206 -9.57 11.11 17.60
N GLU A 207 -10.65 10.61 16.98
CA GLU A 207 -11.31 9.37 17.40
C GLU A 207 -10.57 8.15 16.87
N SER A 208 -10.02 8.21 15.65
CA SER A 208 -9.25 7.10 15.08
C SER A 208 -7.92 6.88 15.80
N VAL A 209 -7.22 7.96 16.21
CA VAL A 209 -5.94 7.85 16.93
C VAL A 209 -6.12 7.43 18.39
N LYS A 210 -7.24 7.81 19.03
CA LYS A 210 -7.54 7.46 20.43
C LYS A 210 -8.14 6.07 20.61
N ALA A 211 -8.37 5.32 19.54
CA ALA A 211 -8.88 3.96 19.61
C ALA A 211 -7.81 2.99 20.16
N GLU A 212 -7.52 3.06 21.46
CA GLU A 212 -6.72 2.07 22.17
C GLU A 212 -7.54 0.77 22.33
N GLN A 213 -7.32 -0.21 21.45
CA GLN A 213 -7.99 -1.54 21.46
C GLN A 213 -9.50 -1.48 21.15
N PRO A 214 -10.11 -2.56 20.59
CA PRO A 214 -11.00 -2.45 19.44
C PRO A 214 -12.21 -1.56 19.71
N ALA A 215 -12.09 -0.28 19.38
CA ALA A 215 -13.15 0.69 19.50
C ALA A 215 -13.94 0.69 18.19
N THR A 216 -15.26 0.59 18.31
CA THR A 216 -16.16 0.87 17.20
C THR A 216 -16.23 2.38 17.02
N VAL A 217 -15.77 2.88 15.88
CA VAL A 217 -15.86 4.30 15.53
C VAL A 217 -17.03 4.52 14.58
N ASN A 218 -17.69 5.67 14.70
CA ASN A 218 -18.75 6.06 13.77
C ASN A 218 -18.10 6.58 12.47
N VAL A 219 -18.67 6.18 11.34
CA VAL A 219 -18.30 6.67 10.02
C VAL A 219 -19.41 7.60 9.55
N TYR A 220 -19.06 8.85 9.25
CA TYR A 220 -19.97 9.91 8.85
C TYR A 220 -19.83 10.25 7.36
N LYS A 221 -20.75 11.05 6.82
CA LYS A 221 -20.53 11.77 5.57
C LYS A 221 -19.50 12.89 5.80
N ALA A 222 -19.09 13.56 4.73
CA ALA A 222 -18.17 14.72 4.79
C ALA A 222 -18.68 15.87 5.67
N ASP A 223 -19.98 15.92 5.95
CA ASP A 223 -20.60 16.90 6.84
C ASP A 223 -20.26 16.71 8.34
N GLY A 224 -19.63 15.58 8.69
CA GLY A 224 -19.18 15.26 10.05
C GLY A 224 -20.29 14.93 11.04
N HIS A 225 -21.54 14.75 10.61
CA HIS A 225 -22.65 14.45 11.52
C HIS A 225 -23.67 13.45 10.96
N THR A 226 -23.80 13.31 9.63
CA THR A 226 -24.67 12.29 9.04
C THR A 226 -24.00 10.92 9.12
N LEU A 227 -24.52 10.03 9.95
CA LEU A 227 -24.01 8.67 10.11
C LEU A 227 -24.17 7.84 8.82
N VAL A 228 -23.07 7.29 8.31
CA VAL A 228 -23.01 6.32 7.19
C VAL A 228 -23.00 4.89 7.73
N GLY A 229 -22.31 4.67 8.85
CA GLY A 229 -22.19 3.36 9.47
C GLY A 229 -21.20 3.38 10.62
N ARG A 230 -20.68 2.21 10.95
CA ARG A 230 -19.64 2.05 11.96
C ARG A 230 -18.49 1.26 11.37
N GLN A 231 -17.28 1.51 11.84
CA GLN A 231 -16.12 0.70 11.56
C GLN A 231 -15.66 0.09 12.88
N SER A 232 -15.54 -1.23 12.91
CA SER A 232 -14.96 -1.94 14.03
C SER A 232 -13.49 -2.22 13.71
N ALA A 233 -12.56 -1.89 14.62
CA ALA A 233 -11.19 -2.39 14.48
C ALA A 233 -11.24 -3.92 14.42
N SER A 234 -10.69 -4.52 13.36
CA SER A 234 -10.71 -5.98 13.26
C SER A 234 -9.82 -6.56 14.36
N THR A 235 -10.36 -7.49 15.15
CA THR A 235 -9.60 -8.37 16.05
C THR A 235 -8.78 -9.41 15.27
N ALA A 236 -8.43 -9.13 14.01
CA ALA A 236 -7.34 -9.82 13.37
C ALA A 236 -6.09 -9.38 14.12
N THR A 237 -5.78 -10.10 15.19
CA THR A 237 -4.44 -10.19 15.76
C THR A 237 -3.50 -10.20 14.56
N ALA A 238 -2.83 -9.07 14.27
CA ALA A 238 -1.56 -9.16 13.57
C ALA A 238 -0.81 -10.25 14.33
N PRO A 239 -0.39 -11.35 13.67
CA PRO A 239 0.29 -12.43 14.39
C PRO A 239 1.32 -11.75 15.25
N ALA A 240 1.24 -11.97 16.58
CA ALA A 240 2.10 -11.30 17.52
C ALA A 240 3.51 -11.39 16.95
N ILE A 241 4.09 -10.26 16.53
CA ILE A 241 5.47 -10.26 16.07
C ILE A 241 6.21 -10.74 17.31
N PRO A 242 6.80 -11.95 17.31
CA PRO A 242 7.55 -12.38 18.46
C PRO A 242 8.64 -11.32 18.63
N PHE A 243 8.65 -10.67 19.78
CA PHE A 243 9.78 -9.83 20.20
C PHE A 243 11.01 -10.73 20.11
N TYR A 244 11.79 -10.59 19.04
CA TYR A 244 13.06 -11.27 18.91
C TYR A 244 13.98 -10.62 19.95
N GLN A 245 14.23 -11.31 21.07
CA GLN A 245 15.08 -10.82 22.15
C GLN A 245 16.49 -10.39 21.69
N GLY A 246 16.95 -10.85 20.52
CA GLY A 246 18.22 -10.40 19.92
C GLY A 246 18.30 -8.91 19.60
N LEU A 247 17.16 -8.19 19.48
CA LEU A 247 17.15 -6.73 19.26
C LEU A 247 17.47 -5.91 20.52
N ALA A 248 17.37 -6.49 21.72
CA ALA A 248 17.74 -5.83 22.97
C ALA A 248 19.25 -5.95 23.26
N ASP A 249 19.91 -6.98 22.74
CA ASP A 249 21.33 -7.23 22.97
C ASP A 249 22.24 -6.34 22.12
N ASP A 250 21.80 -5.90 20.93
CA ASP A 250 22.56 -4.99 20.07
C ASP A 250 22.64 -3.57 20.64
N ILE A 251 21.59 -3.07 21.31
CA ILE A 251 21.58 -1.73 21.93
C ILE A 251 22.57 -1.68 23.11
N ASN A 252 22.76 -2.79 23.82
CA ASN A 252 23.69 -2.88 24.95
C ASN A 252 25.13 -3.25 24.54
N SER A 253 25.38 -3.56 23.27
CA SER A 253 26.71 -3.96 22.78
C SER A 253 27.58 -2.79 22.26
N VAL A 254 27.04 -1.57 22.21
CA VAL A 254 27.81 -0.37 21.84
C VAL A 254 28.85 -0.07 22.92
N THR A 255 30.02 -0.68 22.78
CA THR A 255 31.20 -0.33 23.55
C THR A 255 31.78 0.93 22.92
N THR A 256 31.63 2.07 23.59
CA THR A 256 32.31 3.32 23.20
C THR A 256 33.82 3.09 23.13
N PRO A 257 34.51 3.42 22.02
CA PRO A 257 35.96 3.34 21.97
C PRO A 257 36.58 4.34 22.97
N THR A 258 37.49 3.85 23.80
CA THR A 258 38.27 4.66 24.75
C THR A 258 39.10 5.70 23.99
N PRO A 259 39.04 7.00 24.34
CA PRO A 259 39.88 8.00 23.71
C PRO A 259 41.34 7.77 24.06
N THR A 260 42.18 7.54 23.04
CA THR A 260 43.64 7.52 23.18
C THR A 260 44.15 8.95 23.38
N ARG A 261 45.03 9.10 24.37
CA ARG A 261 45.74 10.34 24.72
C ARG A 261 47.03 10.48 23.92
#